data_AF-A0A388KL59-F1
#
_entry.id   AF-A0A388KL59-F1
#
_cell.length_a   1.000
_cell.length_b   1.000
_cell.length_c   1.000
_cell.angle_alpha   90.00
_cell.angle_beta   90.00
_cell.angle_gamma   90.00
#
_symmetry.space_group_name_H-M   'P 1'
#
loop_
_entity.id
_entity.type
_entity.pdbx_description
1 polymer ?
#
loop_
_entity_poly.entity_id
_entity_poly.type
_entity_poly.pdbx_seq_one_letter_code
_entity_poly.pdbx_strand_id
1 'polypeptide(L)'
;MFEARLIQGSLLKKVLEAIKDLVTDANFDCSATGFSLQAMDSSHVALVALLLRGEGFDHYRCDRNISMGMNLNNMAKMLKCAGNDDIITIKADDEGNTVTFMFESPNDEGNTVTFMFESPNQDKISDFEMKLMDIDSEHLGIPDTDYASTVKMPSAEFARICRDLSTIGDTVGISVTKDGIKFSTAGDIGNANVTCRQNKTVDKVK
;
A
#
# COMPACT_ATOMS: atom_id res chain seq x y z
N MET A 1 17.52 14.47 -2.30
CA MET A 1 16.27 15.04 -1.77
C MET A 1 15.09 14.41 -2.50
N PHE A 2 14.09 13.98 -1.74
CA PHE A 2 12.81 13.48 -2.23
C PHE A 2 11.67 14.32 -1.65
N GLU A 3 10.76 14.76 -2.51
CA GLU A 3 9.55 15.49 -2.12
C GLU A 3 8.39 15.06 -3.02
N ALA A 4 7.30 14.57 -2.42
CA ALA A 4 6.11 14.14 -3.12
C ALA A 4 4.84 14.69 -2.45
N ARG A 5 4.00 15.41 -3.20
CA ARG A 5 2.76 16.04 -2.73
C ARG A 5 1.54 15.37 -3.35
N LEU A 6 0.71 14.76 -2.52
CA LEU A 6 -0.49 14.04 -2.91
C LEU A 6 -1.73 14.81 -2.45
N ILE A 7 -2.50 15.35 -3.40
CA ILE A 7 -3.74 16.09 -3.11
C ILE A 7 -4.78 15.19 -2.42
N GLN A 8 -4.92 13.95 -2.89
CA GLN A 8 -5.84 12.98 -2.30
C GLN A 8 -5.14 12.16 -1.22
N GLY A 9 -4.84 12.77 -0.06
CA GLY A 9 -4.14 12.10 1.04
C GLY A 9 -4.80 10.80 1.52
N SER A 10 -6.13 10.69 1.41
CA SER A 10 -6.86 9.45 1.73
C SER A 10 -6.47 8.24 0.88
N LEU A 11 -5.88 8.43 -0.30
CA LEU A 11 -5.34 7.34 -1.11
C LEU A 11 -4.20 6.63 -0.39
N LEU A 12 -3.21 7.39 0.11
CA LEU A 12 -2.07 6.83 0.82
C LEU A 12 -2.50 6.10 2.11
N LYS A 13 -3.49 6.66 2.82
CA LYS A 13 -4.12 6.01 3.99
C LYS A 13 -4.70 4.64 3.61
N LYS A 14 -5.47 4.56 2.53
CA LYS A 14 -6.10 3.31 2.06
C LYS A 14 -5.08 2.28 1.60
N VAL A 15 -4.02 2.73 0.92
CA VAL A 15 -2.91 1.87 0.48
C VAL A 15 -2.24 1.22 1.69
N LEU A 16 -1.87 2.01 2.70
CA LEU A 16 -1.24 1.53 3.93
C LEU A 16 -2.14 0.57 4.71
N GLU A 17 -3.42 0.89 4.86
CA GLU A 17 -4.39 0.01 5.52
C GLU A 17 -4.59 -1.32 4.78
N ALA A 18 -4.36 -1.37 3.47
CA ALA A 18 -4.48 -2.61 2.68
C ALA A 18 -3.28 -3.55 2.82
N ILE A 19 -2.11 -3.07 3.24
CA ILE A 19 -0.85 -3.84 3.23
C ILE A 19 -0.23 -4.08 4.61
N LYS A 20 -0.51 -3.22 5.60
CA LYS A 20 0.14 -3.27 6.93
C LYS A 20 -0.07 -4.57 7.73
N ASP A 21 -1.17 -5.28 7.44
CA ASP A 21 -1.51 -6.54 8.13
C ASP A 21 -0.84 -7.75 7.46
N LEU A 22 -0.30 -7.55 6.25
CA LEU A 22 0.45 -8.57 5.50
C LEU A 22 1.96 -8.40 5.67
N VAL A 23 2.43 -7.15 5.76
CA VAL A 23 3.85 -6.80 5.89
C VAL A 23 4.04 -5.79 7.02
N THR A 24 4.92 -6.11 7.97
CA THR A 24 5.18 -5.24 9.13
C THR A 24 6.14 -4.10 8.78
N ASP A 25 7.23 -4.44 8.09
CA ASP A 25 8.35 -3.55 7.79
C ASP A 25 8.70 -3.71 6.30
N ALA A 26 8.87 -2.60 5.59
CA ALA A 26 9.16 -2.62 4.16
C ALA A 26 9.90 -1.37 3.71
N ASN A 27 10.62 -1.51 2.59
CA ASN A 27 11.23 -0.40 1.89
C ASN A 27 10.24 0.25 0.93
N PHE A 28 10.15 1.57 1.00
CA PHE A 28 9.59 2.39 -0.06
C PHE A 28 10.70 2.92 -0.95
N ASP A 29 10.75 2.41 -2.18
CA ASP A 29 11.71 2.82 -3.18
C ASP A 29 11.14 3.98 -4.00
N CYS A 30 11.81 5.12 -3.90
CA CYS A 30 11.48 6.31 -4.66
C CYS A 30 12.42 6.39 -5.84
N SER A 31 11.85 6.53 -7.03
CA SER A 31 12.59 6.80 -8.26
C SER A 31 11.93 7.92 -9.05
N ALA A 32 12.55 8.36 -10.14
CA ALA A 32 11.92 9.30 -11.07
C ALA A 32 10.59 8.79 -11.66
N THR A 33 10.35 7.47 -11.67
CA THR A 33 9.12 6.87 -12.23
C THR A 33 7.95 6.89 -11.23
N GLY A 34 8.25 6.84 -9.94
CA GLY A 34 7.24 6.81 -8.89
C GLY A 34 7.75 6.27 -7.56
N PHE A 35 6.80 6.16 -6.66
CA PHE A 35 6.92 5.69 -5.29
C PHE A 35 6.40 4.26 -5.22
N SER A 36 7.31 3.30 -4.99
CA SER A 36 7.01 1.87 -5.07
C SER A 36 7.39 1.14 -3.78
N LEU A 37 6.79 -0.04 -3.59
CA LEU A 37 7.12 -0.96 -2.51
C LEU A 37 6.96 -2.37 -3.03
N GLN A 38 7.93 -3.23 -2.75
CA GLN A 38 7.83 -4.66 -2.97
C GLN A 38 8.24 -5.39 -1.70
N ALA A 39 7.37 -6.26 -1.18
CA ALA A 39 7.65 -7.00 0.03
C ALA A 39 6.90 -8.34 0.07
N MET A 40 7.49 -9.31 0.77
CA MET A 40 6.88 -10.60 1.07
C MET A 40 6.30 -10.61 2.48
N ASP A 41 5.31 -11.47 2.71
CA ASP A 41 4.86 -11.79 4.06
C ASP A 41 5.90 -12.65 4.81
N SER A 42 5.72 -12.82 6.12
CA SER A 42 6.67 -13.57 6.96
C SER A 42 6.79 -15.06 6.61
N SER A 43 5.80 -15.64 5.92
CA SER A 43 5.85 -17.02 5.42
C SER A 43 6.43 -17.17 4.01
N HIS A 44 6.75 -16.05 3.33
CA HIS A 44 7.22 -16.01 1.95
C HIS A 44 6.27 -16.71 0.95
N VAL A 45 4.96 -16.63 1.19
CA VAL A 45 3.91 -17.21 0.34
C VAL A 45 3.20 -16.13 -0.48
N ALA A 46 3.04 -14.93 0.07
CA ALA A 46 2.37 -13.80 -0.55
C ALA A 46 3.36 -12.65 -0.80
N LEU A 47 3.22 -12.01 -1.96
CA LEU A 47 4.03 -10.87 -2.37
C LEU A 47 3.12 -9.68 -2.68
N VAL A 48 3.46 -8.52 -2.11
CA VAL A 48 2.86 -7.23 -2.45
C VAL A 48 3.81 -6.48 -3.37
N ALA A 49 3.28 -5.99 -4.49
CA ALA A 49 3.95 -5.05 -5.38
C ALA A 49 3.05 -3.82 -5.56
N LEU A 50 3.49 -2.68 -5.05
CA LEU A 50 2.80 -1.40 -5.08
C LEU A 50 3.58 -0.41 -5.94
N LEU A 51 2.84 0.38 -6.74
CA LEU A 51 3.39 1.49 -7.51
C LEU A 51 2.41 2.67 -7.51
N LEU A 52 2.82 3.79 -6.91
CA LEU A 52 2.22 5.10 -7.11
C LEU A 52 3.08 5.87 -8.12
N ARG A 53 2.55 6.05 -9.34
CA ARG A 53 3.28 6.74 -10.42
C ARG A 53 3.50 8.21 -10.06
N GLY A 54 4.67 8.75 -10.40
CA GLY A 54 5.00 10.16 -10.15
C GLY A 54 3.98 11.15 -10.74
N GLU A 55 3.38 10.80 -11.88
CA GLU A 55 2.31 11.58 -12.54
C GLU A 55 1.03 11.73 -11.70
N GLY A 56 0.82 10.86 -10.71
CA GLY A 56 -0.34 10.91 -9.81
C GLY A 56 -0.19 11.93 -8.68
N PHE A 57 0.98 12.55 -8.53
CA PHE A 57 1.26 13.55 -7.51
C PHE A 57 1.19 14.96 -8.13
N ASP A 58 0.77 15.94 -7.34
CA ASP A 58 0.75 17.36 -7.73
C ASP A 58 2.16 17.93 -7.86
N HIS A 59 3.03 17.49 -6.96
CA HIS A 59 4.46 17.74 -7.02
C HIS A 59 5.19 16.43 -6.77
N TYR A 60 6.17 16.09 -7.62
CA TYR A 60 7.00 14.91 -7.43
C TYR A 60 8.42 15.22 -7.85
N ARG A 61 9.34 15.19 -6.89
CA ARG A 61 10.76 15.41 -7.09
C ARG A 61 11.53 14.28 -6.40
N CYS A 62 12.37 13.60 -7.17
CA CYS A 62 13.23 12.53 -6.68
C CYS A 62 14.58 12.70 -7.37
N ASP A 63 15.51 13.39 -6.71
CA ASP A 63 16.80 13.76 -7.32
C ASP A 63 17.70 12.54 -7.55
N ARG A 64 17.58 11.54 -6.68
CA ARG A 64 18.26 10.24 -6.72
C ARG A 64 17.31 9.17 -6.25
N ASN A 65 17.56 7.93 -6.67
CA ASN A 65 16.84 6.79 -6.13
C ASN A 65 17.15 6.68 -4.64
N ILE A 66 16.12 6.75 -3.82
CA ILE A 66 16.23 6.57 -2.37
C ILE A 66 15.36 5.39 -1.95
N SER A 67 15.80 4.66 -0.94
CA SER A 67 15.01 3.60 -0.32
C SER A 67 14.78 3.97 1.14
N MET A 68 13.52 3.94 1.57
CA MET A 68 13.12 4.33 2.91
C MET A 68 12.49 3.13 3.62
N GLY A 69 13.25 2.52 4.52
CA GLY A 69 12.75 1.44 5.36
C GLY A 69 11.84 1.97 6.46
N MET A 70 10.58 1.52 6.47
CA MET A 70 9.57 2.01 7.40
C MET A 70 8.79 0.85 8.02
N ASN A 71 8.43 1.02 9.30
CA ASN A 71 7.42 0.19 9.93
C ASN A 71 6.02 0.66 9.48
N LEU A 72 5.31 -0.20 8.74
CA LEU A 72 4.03 0.15 8.12
C LEU A 72 2.94 0.41 9.16
N ASN A 73 3.01 -0.24 10.33
CA ASN A 73 2.08 -0.02 11.42
C ASN A 73 2.24 1.38 12.05
N ASN A 74 3.48 1.84 12.22
CA ASN A 74 3.76 3.19 12.71
C ASN A 74 3.36 4.24 11.67
N MET A 75 3.62 3.98 10.39
CA MET A 75 3.24 4.88 9.30
C MET A 75 1.72 5.02 9.24
N ALA A 76 0.98 3.91 9.35
CA ALA A 76 -0.47 3.92 9.43
C ALA A 76 -1.00 4.72 10.64
N LYS A 77 -0.35 4.64 11.80
CA LYS A 77 -0.73 5.45 12.99
C LYS A 77 -0.57 6.94 12.72
N MET A 78 0.51 7.38 12.08
CA MET A 78 0.73 8.78 11.75
C MET A 78 -0.27 9.27 10.70
N LEU A 79 -0.50 8.48 9.64
CA LEU A 79 -1.46 8.80 8.58
C LEU A 79 -2.91 8.83 9.07
N LYS A 80 -3.25 8.20 10.20
CA LYS A 80 -4.58 8.35 10.84
C LYS A 80 -4.84 9.75 11.38
N CYS A 81 -3.79 10.53 11.67
CA CYS A 81 -3.92 11.92 12.12
C CYS A 81 -4.26 12.89 10.98
N ALA A 82 -4.06 12.49 9.72
CA ALA A 82 -4.50 13.23 8.56
C ALA A 82 -6.02 13.09 8.36
N GLY A 83 -6.68 14.19 8.04
CA GLY A 83 -8.05 14.22 7.52
C GLY A 83 -8.19 13.40 6.22
N ASN A 84 -9.42 13.13 5.80
CA ASN A 84 -9.65 12.40 4.54
C ASN A 84 -9.46 13.29 3.29
N ASP A 85 -9.62 14.59 3.47
CA ASP A 85 -9.47 15.61 2.42
C ASP A 85 -8.14 16.35 2.54
N ASP A 86 -7.27 15.99 3.50
CA ASP A 86 -5.98 16.62 3.70
C ASP A 86 -5.03 16.26 2.55
N ILE A 87 -4.21 17.23 2.16
CA ILE A 87 -3.07 17.06 1.26
C ILE A 87 -1.92 16.48 2.08
N ILE A 88 -1.27 15.44 1.56
CA ILE A 88 -0.12 14.81 2.21
C ILE A 88 1.14 15.08 1.40
N THR A 89 2.12 15.69 2.04
CA THR A 89 3.46 15.88 1.48
C THR A 89 4.45 14.98 2.22
N ILE A 90 5.22 14.21 1.48
CA ILE A 90 6.28 13.32 1.98
C ILE A 90 7.62 13.95 1.62
N LYS A 91 8.51 14.12 2.60
CA LYS A 91 9.86 14.64 2.41
C LYS A 91 10.88 13.71 3.03
N ALA A 92 11.95 13.43 2.30
CA ALA A 92 13.10 12.71 2.81
C ALA A 92 14.39 13.31 2.24
N ASP A 93 15.36 13.51 3.13
CA ASP A 93 16.68 14.00 2.75
C ASP A 93 17.66 12.83 2.56
N ASP A 94 18.51 12.96 1.54
CA ASP A 94 19.44 11.91 1.11
C ASP A 94 20.72 11.88 1.99
N GLU A 95 20.93 12.94 2.76
CA GLU A 95 21.97 13.10 3.78
C GLU A 95 21.35 13.98 4.87
N GLY A 96 21.12 13.43 6.06
CA GLY A 96 20.37 14.06 7.15
C GLY A 96 20.83 15.48 7.50
N ASN A 97 20.24 16.47 6.85
CA ASN A 97 20.47 17.88 7.12
C ASN A 97 19.30 18.76 6.67
N THR A 98 18.07 18.32 6.91
CA THR A 98 16.99 19.26 7.18
C THR A 98 16.99 19.61 8.65
N VAL A 99 17.63 20.74 8.97
CA VAL A 99 17.32 21.50 10.18
C VAL A 99 15.88 22.02 10.04
N THR A 100 14.92 21.16 10.36
CA THR A 100 13.66 21.61 10.93
C THR A 100 14.00 21.99 12.36
N PHE A 101 13.70 23.22 12.80
CA PHE A 101 14.05 23.68 14.15
C PHE A 101 13.36 22.83 15.24
N MET A 102 13.94 21.68 15.55
CA MET A 102 13.64 20.85 16.69
C MET A 102 14.89 20.86 17.56
N PHE A 103 14.70 21.17 18.84
CA PHE A 103 15.74 21.06 19.84
C PHE A 103 16.09 19.58 19.99
N GLU A 104 17.00 19.06 19.17
CA GLU A 104 17.53 17.72 19.33
C GLU A 104 18.84 17.72 20.12
N SER A 105 18.91 16.71 20.99
CA SER A 105 20.10 16.31 21.71
C SER A 105 21.20 15.91 20.72
N PRO A 106 22.50 16.14 20.99
CA PRO A 106 23.55 16.19 19.96
C PRO A 106 23.99 14.86 19.32
N ASN A 107 23.27 13.75 19.53
CA ASN A 107 23.81 12.40 19.34
C ASN A 107 22.96 11.45 18.46
N ASP A 108 22.00 11.93 17.66
CA ASP A 108 21.18 11.06 16.81
C ASP A 108 21.13 11.60 15.38
N GLU A 109 22.18 11.33 14.60
CA GLU A 109 22.25 11.57 13.14
C GLU A 109 21.36 10.55 12.39
N GLY A 110 20.06 10.52 12.72
CA GLY A 110 19.09 9.58 12.16
C GLY A 110 18.58 10.01 10.80
N ASN A 111 18.43 9.06 9.88
CA ASN A 111 17.70 9.27 8.63
C ASN A 111 16.19 9.31 8.95
N THR A 112 15.52 10.43 8.67
CA THR A 112 14.11 10.63 8.99
C THR A 112 13.28 11.01 7.76
N VAL A 113 12.00 10.66 7.81
CA VAL A 113 11.01 11.07 6.83
C VAL A 113 10.00 11.99 7.52
N THR A 114 9.68 13.11 6.86
CA THR A 114 8.68 14.05 7.32
C THR A 114 7.40 13.90 6.51
N PHE A 115 6.28 13.73 7.20
CA PHE A 115 4.94 13.78 6.66
C PHE A 115 4.28 15.09 7.08
N MET A 116 3.92 15.91 6.10
CA MET A 116 3.20 17.16 6.32
C MET A 116 1.76 17.00 5.83
N PHE A 117 0.81 17.30 6.70
CA PHE A 117 -0.63 17.25 6.40
C PHE A 117 -1.18 18.66 6.36
N GLU A 118 -1.73 19.05 5.21
CA GLU A 118 -2.32 20.37 5.00
C GLU A 118 -3.83 20.22 4.77
N SER A 119 -4.62 20.96 5.54
CA SER A 119 -6.04 21.14 5.23
C SER A 119 -6.19 21.89 3.90
N PRO A 120 -7.19 21.56 3.06
CA PRO A 120 -7.45 22.29 1.81
C PRO A 120 -7.65 23.80 2.01
N ASN A 121 -8.16 24.20 3.18
CA ASN A 121 -8.41 25.61 3.52
C ASN A 121 -7.19 26.31 4.14
N GLN A 122 -6.05 25.61 4.28
CA GLN A 122 -4.81 26.09 4.87
C GLN A 122 -4.93 26.60 6.33
N ASP A 123 -6.00 26.25 7.02
CA ASP A 123 -6.26 26.61 8.42
C ASP A 123 -5.50 25.73 9.42
N LYS A 124 -5.03 24.56 8.97
CA LYS A 124 -4.27 23.60 9.76
C LYS A 124 -3.15 22.98 8.92
N ILE A 125 -1.94 23.03 9.47
CA ILE A 125 -0.76 22.30 9.00
C ILE A 125 -0.29 21.42 10.16
N SER A 126 0.08 20.17 9.88
CA SER A 126 0.59 19.25 10.90
C SER A 126 1.79 18.49 10.36
N ASP A 127 2.91 18.62 11.06
CA ASP A 127 4.18 17.98 10.71
C ASP A 127 4.41 16.78 11.62
N PHE A 128 4.74 15.66 11.00
CA PHE A 128 5.02 14.40 11.69
C PHE A 128 6.32 13.83 11.18
N GLU A 129 7.26 13.56 12.08
CA GLU A 129 8.56 12.98 11.74
C GLU A 129 8.65 11.53 12.19
N MET A 130 9.19 10.67 11.32
CA MET A 130 9.41 9.24 11.58
C MET A 130 10.87 8.89 11.34
N LYS A 131 11.44 8.09 12.24
CA LYS A 131 12.75 7.47 12.05
C LYS A 131 12.66 6.32 11.05
N LEU A 132 13.59 6.31 10.10
CA LEU A 132 13.74 5.23 9.15
C LEU A 132 14.53 4.07 9.77
N MET A 133 14.36 2.90 9.18
CA MET A 133 15.08 1.68 9.54
C MET A 133 15.90 1.20 8.35
N ASP A 134 17.00 0.53 8.64
CA ASP A 134 17.76 -0.19 7.63
C ASP A 134 17.09 -1.55 7.40
N ILE A 135 16.62 -1.80 6.17
CA ILE A 135 15.94 -3.02 5.77
C ILE A 135 16.62 -3.52 4.50
N ASP A 136 17.09 -4.75 4.51
CA ASP A 136 17.67 -5.39 3.33
C ASP A 136 16.62 -5.46 2.20
N SER A 137 16.97 -4.93 1.03
CA SER A 137 16.10 -4.95 -0.13
C SER A 137 16.39 -6.15 -1.02
N GLU A 138 15.45 -7.08 -1.10
CA GLU A 138 15.47 -8.18 -2.07
C GLU A 138 14.32 -8.01 -3.06
N HIS A 139 14.62 -7.42 -4.23
CA HIS A 139 13.63 -7.31 -5.30
C HIS A 139 13.52 -8.61 -6.09
N LEU A 140 12.29 -9.10 -6.22
CA LEU A 140 11.96 -10.26 -7.03
C LEU A 140 11.46 -9.80 -8.41
N GLY A 141 12.10 -10.31 -9.46
CA GLY A 141 11.66 -10.09 -10.82
C GLY A 141 10.34 -10.82 -11.08
N ILE A 142 9.26 -10.08 -11.33
CA ILE A 142 7.95 -10.63 -11.70
C ILE A 142 7.90 -10.73 -13.23
N PRO A 143 7.85 -11.94 -13.83
CA PRO A 143 7.82 -12.09 -15.27
C PRO A 143 6.44 -11.76 -15.86
N ASP A 144 6.44 -11.18 -17.05
CA ASP A 144 5.23 -11.05 -17.85
C ASP A 144 4.70 -12.44 -18.23
N THR A 145 3.52 -12.79 -17.74
CA THR A 145 2.93 -14.12 -17.90
C THR A 145 1.54 -14.03 -18.52
N ASP A 146 1.31 -14.82 -19.58
CA ASP A 146 -0.02 -14.99 -20.14
C ASP A 146 -0.87 -15.90 -19.24
N TYR A 147 -1.84 -15.31 -18.55
CA TYR A 147 -2.74 -16.04 -17.67
C TYR A 147 -3.82 -16.77 -18.48
N ALA A 148 -4.08 -18.03 -18.11
CA ALA A 148 -5.11 -18.85 -18.76
C ALA A 148 -6.54 -18.29 -18.62
N SER A 149 -6.80 -17.45 -17.61
CA SER A 149 -8.09 -16.81 -17.38
C SER A 149 -7.93 -15.50 -16.60
N THR A 150 -8.77 -14.50 -16.92
CA THR A 150 -8.84 -13.23 -16.20
C THR A 150 -10.29 -12.92 -15.86
N VAL A 151 -10.58 -12.68 -14.58
CA VAL A 151 -11.93 -12.39 -14.10
C VAL A 151 -11.95 -11.00 -13.47
N LYS A 152 -12.89 -10.16 -13.91
CA LYS A 152 -13.17 -8.85 -13.29
C LYS A 152 -14.52 -8.93 -12.60
N MET A 153 -14.56 -8.60 -11.32
CA MET A 153 -15.79 -8.59 -10.51
C MET A 153 -15.74 -7.47 -9.48
N PRO A 154 -16.89 -7.06 -8.91
CA PRO A 154 -16.91 -6.07 -7.85
C PRO A 154 -16.06 -6.50 -6.65
N SER A 155 -15.19 -5.61 -6.18
CA SER A 155 -14.29 -5.91 -5.05
C SER A 155 -15.06 -6.24 -3.76
N ALA A 156 -16.20 -5.58 -3.56
CA ALA A 156 -17.09 -5.84 -2.43
C ALA A 156 -17.67 -7.27 -2.45
N GLU A 157 -17.94 -7.82 -3.64
CA GLU A 157 -18.42 -9.18 -3.81
C GLU A 157 -17.31 -10.19 -3.55
N PHE A 158 -16.12 -9.96 -4.13
CA PHE A 158 -14.96 -10.82 -3.88
C PHE A 158 -14.62 -10.88 -2.38
N ALA A 159 -14.60 -9.73 -1.70
CA ALA A 159 -14.35 -9.67 -0.26
C ALA A 159 -15.42 -10.38 0.56
N ARG A 160 -16.70 -10.34 0.13
CA ARG A 160 -17.78 -11.10 0.76
C ARG A 160 -17.57 -12.60 0.61
N ILE A 161 -17.28 -13.07 -0.60
CA ILE A 161 -17.02 -14.48 -0.89
C ILE A 161 -15.87 -15.01 -0.03
N CYS A 162 -14.75 -14.30 0.04
CA CYS A 162 -13.63 -14.72 0.90
C CYS A 162 -14.02 -14.84 2.37
N ARG A 163 -14.75 -13.84 2.91
CA ARG A 163 -15.22 -13.84 4.30
C ARG A 163 -16.19 -14.97 4.60
N ASP A 164 -17.15 -15.22 3.70
CA ASP A 164 -18.16 -16.25 3.90
C ASP A 164 -17.52 -17.64 3.85
N LEU A 165 -16.63 -17.89 2.88
CA LEU A 165 -15.95 -19.18 2.74
C LEU A 165 -14.96 -19.47 3.88
N SER A 166 -14.28 -18.45 4.42
CA SER A 166 -13.36 -18.63 5.55
C SER A 166 -14.06 -19.04 6.85
N THR A 167 -15.39 -18.89 6.95
CA THR A 167 -16.15 -19.42 8.10
C THR A 167 -16.39 -20.93 8.04
N ILE A 168 -16.16 -21.55 6.87
CA ILE A 168 -16.50 -22.95 6.58
C ILE A 168 -15.23 -23.80 6.46
N GLY A 169 -14.20 -23.30 5.80
CA GLY A 169 -12.93 -24.01 5.67
C GLY A 169 -11.77 -23.11 5.26
N ASP A 170 -10.56 -23.60 5.50
CA ASP A 170 -9.32 -22.80 5.40
C ASP A 170 -8.78 -22.71 3.96
N THR A 171 -9.25 -23.57 3.04
CA THR A 171 -8.77 -23.63 1.65
C THR A 171 -9.89 -23.31 0.67
N VAL A 172 -9.66 -22.31 -0.19
CA VAL A 172 -10.56 -21.98 -1.29
C VAL A 172 -10.03 -22.54 -2.62
N GLY A 173 -10.81 -23.41 -3.25
CA GLY A 173 -10.64 -23.80 -4.64
C GLY A 173 -11.29 -22.78 -5.57
N ILE A 174 -10.51 -22.24 -6.51
CA ILE A 174 -10.99 -21.29 -7.53
C ILE A 174 -10.89 -21.98 -8.89
N SER A 175 -12.02 -22.08 -9.59
CA SER A 175 -12.09 -22.70 -10.93
C SER A 175 -12.85 -21.82 -11.90
N VAL A 176 -12.32 -21.68 -13.11
CA VAL A 176 -12.94 -20.89 -14.18
C VAL A 176 -13.33 -21.84 -15.31
N THR A 177 -14.58 -21.79 -15.72
CA THR A 177 -15.14 -22.59 -16.81
C THR A 177 -15.97 -21.71 -17.74
N LYS A 178 -16.52 -22.30 -18.81
CA LYS A 178 -17.46 -21.60 -19.71
C LYS A 178 -18.72 -21.10 -18.99
N ASP A 179 -19.09 -21.73 -17.88
CA ASP A 179 -20.29 -21.37 -17.11
C ASP A 179 -20.05 -20.22 -16.12
N GLY A 180 -18.79 -19.86 -15.84
CA GLY A 180 -18.41 -18.80 -14.92
C GLY A 180 -17.22 -19.15 -14.02
N ILE A 181 -16.99 -18.29 -13.02
CA ILE A 181 -16.03 -18.55 -11.94
C ILE A 181 -16.74 -19.20 -10.76
N LYS A 182 -16.12 -20.24 -10.21
CA LYS A 182 -16.61 -20.97 -9.04
C LYS A 182 -15.55 -20.94 -7.92
N PHE A 183 -16.00 -20.53 -6.74
CA PHE A 183 -15.26 -20.60 -5.49
C PHE A 183 -15.85 -21.73 -4.64
N SER A 184 -15.01 -22.62 -4.11
CA SER A 184 -15.45 -23.76 -3.31
C SER A 184 -14.55 -23.96 -2.10
N THR A 185 -15.12 -24.32 -0.97
CA THR A 185 -14.38 -24.73 0.24
C THR A 185 -15.03 -25.96 0.87
N ALA A 186 -14.25 -26.72 1.61
CA ALA A 186 -14.69 -27.86 2.40
C ALA A 186 -14.08 -27.74 3.80
N GLY A 187 -14.88 -27.98 4.82
CA GLY A 187 -14.42 -28.04 6.21
C GLY A 187 -15.37 -28.83 7.09
N ASP A 188 -15.16 -28.77 8.40
CA ASP A 188 -15.78 -29.69 9.36
C ASP A 188 -17.30 -29.57 9.42
N ILE A 189 -17.83 -28.35 9.24
CA ILE A 189 -19.27 -28.08 9.29
C ILE A 189 -19.99 -28.35 7.96
N GLY A 190 -19.23 -28.57 6.88
CA GLY A 190 -19.77 -28.85 5.55
C GLY A 190 -18.98 -28.22 4.40
N ASN A 191 -19.62 -28.19 3.24
CA ASN A 191 -19.03 -27.69 2.00
C ASN A 191 -19.80 -26.48 1.49
N ALA A 192 -19.11 -25.50 0.92
CA ALA A 192 -19.73 -24.35 0.26
C ALA A 192 -19.23 -24.15 -1.16
N ASN A 193 -20.12 -23.65 -2.02
CA ASN A 193 -19.86 -23.35 -3.42
C ASN A 193 -20.55 -22.06 -3.82
N VAL A 194 -19.80 -21.09 -4.35
CA VAL A 194 -20.32 -19.85 -4.91
C VAL A 194 -19.94 -19.79 -6.39
N THR A 195 -20.92 -19.59 -7.28
CA THR A 195 -20.69 -19.49 -8.72
C THR A 195 -21.14 -18.14 -9.24
N CYS A 196 -20.22 -17.36 -9.79
CA CYS A 196 -20.52 -16.08 -10.42
C CYS A 196 -20.49 -16.26 -11.95
N ARG A 197 -21.63 -16.00 -12.60
CA ARG A 197 -21.74 -16.00 -14.06
C ARG A 197 -21.34 -14.63 -14.62
N GLN A 198 -20.93 -14.63 -15.88
CA GLN A 198 -20.61 -13.39 -16.59
C GLN A 198 -21.83 -12.45 -16.62
N ASN A 199 -21.64 -11.21 -16.15
CA ASN A 199 -22.63 -10.16 -16.22
C ASN A 199 -21.98 -8.87 -16.77
N LYS A 200 -22.78 -7.89 -17.21
CA LYS A 200 -22.29 -6.62 -17.76
C LYS A 200 -21.96 -5.58 -16.67
N THR A 201 -22.24 -5.89 -15.41
CA THR A 201 -22.03 -5.02 -14.24
C THR A 201 -20.66 -5.30 -13.64
N VAL A 202 -19.62 -4.87 -14.34
CA VAL A 202 -18.32 -4.63 -13.70
C VAL A 202 -18.29 -3.15 -13.35
N ASP A 203 -17.91 -2.82 -12.12
CA ASP A 203 -17.77 -1.45 -11.65
C ASP A 203 -17.08 -0.60 -12.73
N LYS A 204 -17.75 0.47 -13.17
CA LYS A 204 -17.10 1.42 -14.06
C LYS A 204 -15.91 2.00 -13.30
N VAL A 205 -14.72 1.94 -13.90
CA VAL A 205 -13.57 2.70 -13.44
C VAL A 205 -14.03 4.15 -13.32
N LYS A 206 -14.06 4.67 -12.09
CA LYS A 206 -14.32 6.09 -11.82
C LYS A 206 -13.12 6.91 -12.25
#